data_AF-A0A2H6HSR6-F1
#
_entry.id   AF-A0A2H6HSR6-F1
#
_cell.length_a   1.000
_cell.length_b   1.000
_cell.length_c   1.000
_cell.angle_alpha   90.00
_cell.angle_beta   90.00
_cell.angle_gamma   90.00
#
_symmetry.space_group_name_H-M   'P 1'
#
loop_
_entity.id
_entity.type
_entity.pdbx_description
1 polymer ?
#
loop_
_entity_poly.entity_id
_entity_poly.type
_entity_poly.pdbx_seq_one_letter_code
_entity_poly.pdbx_strand_id
1 'polypeptide(L)'
;MAGQLGTLAYLTEKTADGGMELRRGLDVKGKRVLLIEDIVTTGGSIIKAAEAVRAAGGEVVAFAILVDRSSGRFKPDAPFEALITLEIESFQPDNLPDWLAKIPIREPGSKHAGN
;
A
#
# COMPACT_ATOMS: atom_id res chain seq x y z
N MET A 1 -7.71 -7.29 11.65
CA MET A 1 -7.13 -6.20 12.47
C MET A 1 -8.21 -5.39 13.18
N ALA A 2 -9.08 -4.62 12.51
CA ALA A 2 -10.04 -3.74 13.19
C ALA A 2 -10.98 -4.43 14.20
N GLY A 3 -11.50 -5.63 13.90
CA GLY A 3 -12.31 -6.39 14.85
C GLY A 3 -11.57 -6.80 16.13
N GLN A 4 -10.26 -7.03 16.06
CA GLN A 4 -9.42 -7.31 17.24
C GLN A 4 -9.12 -6.04 18.05
N LEU A 5 -9.16 -4.87 17.41
CA LEU A 5 -8.95 -3.57 18.04
C LEU A 5 -10.25 -2.93 18.53
N GLY A 6 -11.41 -3.54 18.26
CA GLY A 6 -12.72 -2.95 18.54
C GLY A 6 -12.98 -1.67 17.77
N THR A 7 -12.33 -1.47 16.62
CA THR A 7 -12.46 -0.26 15.80
C THR A 7 -13.22 -0.53 14.51
N LEU A 8 -13.65 0.55 13.85
CA LEU A 8 -14.16 0.47 12.48
C LEU A 8 -13.02 0.24 11.48
N ALA A 9 -13.30 -0.47 10.40
CA ALA A 9 -12.42 -0.59 9.24
C ALA A 9 -13.14 -0.12 7.99
N TYR A 10 -12.42 0.63 7.16
CA TYR A 10 -12.88 1.07 5.85
C TYR A 10 -11.72 0.95 4.86
N LEU A 11 -12.06 0.89 3.58
CA LEU A 11 -11.11 0.93 2.48
C LEU A 11 -11.20 2.31 1.82
N THR A 12 -10.04 2.84 1.41
CA THR A 12 -9.99 3.96 0.45
C THR A 12 -10.15 3.42 -0.96
N GLU A 13 -10.81 4.18 -1.81
CA GLU A 13 -11.09 3.81 -3.20
C GLU A 13 -10.19 4.62 -4.14
N LYS A 14 -9.69 3.99 -5.21
CA LYS A 14 -8.92 4.71 -6.23
C LYS A 14 -9.85 5.62 -7.03
N THR A 15 -9.45 6.87 -7.17
CA THR A 15 -10.15 7.83 -8.03
C THR A 15 -9.69 7.68 -9.49
N ALA A 16 -10.48 8.20 -10.43
CA ALA A 16 -10.20 8.09 -11.87
C ALA A 16 -8.90 8.80 -12.30
N ASP A 17 -8.48 9.83 -11.56
CA ASP A 17 -7.23 10.58 -11.76
C ASP A 17 -6.03 9.94 -11.03
N GLY A 18 -6.20 8.76 -10.41
CA GLY A 18 -5.13 8.02 -9.77
C GLY A 18 -4.82 8.43 -8.33
N GLY A 19 -5.67 9.25 -7.70
CA GLY A 19 -5.69 9.53 -6.27
C GLY A 19 -6.34 8.41 -5.45
N MET A 20 -6.65 8.72 -4.19
CA MET A 20 -7.44 7.90 -3.28
C MET A 20 -8.53 8.77 -2.65
N GLU A 21 -9.72 8.22 -2.45
CA GLU A 21 -10.81 8.88 -1.74
C GLU A 21 -11.36 8.01 -0.60
N LEU A 22 -11.92 8.66 0.42
CA LEU A 22 -12.68 7.97 1.45
C LEU A 22 -14.03 7.55 0.86
N ARG A 23 -14.44 6.31 1.16
CA ARG A 23 -15.77 5.83 0.76
C ARG A 23 -16.86 6.78 1.24
N ARG A 24 -17.87 7.02 0.41
CA ARG A 24 -19.01 7.89 0.74
C ARG A 24 -19.64 7.52 2.09
N GLY A 25 -19.88 8.53 2.92
CA GLY A 25 -20.48 8.39 4.25
C GLY A 25 -19.47 8.05 5.36
N LEU A 26 -18.18 7.88 5.04
CA LEU A 26 -17.13 7.75 6.03
C LEU A 26 -16.77 9.13 6.60
N ASP A 27 -17.20 9.39 7.83
CA ASP A 27 -16.77 10.57 8.58
C ASP A 27 -15.55 10.25 9.45
N VAL A 28 -14.42 10.88 9.15
CA VAL A 28 -13.17 10.79 9.91
C VAL A 28 -12.83 12.09 10.65
N LYS A 29 -13.67 13.11 10.59
CA LYS A 29 -13.35 14.43 11.15
C LYS A 29 -13.11 14.34 12.65
N GLY A 30 -11.93 14.79 13.09
CA GLY A 30 -11.50 14.75 14.48
C GLY A 30 -11.20 13.35 15.02
N LYS A 31 -11.16 12.32 14.16
CA LYS A 31 -10.88 10.94 14.56
C LYS A 31 -9.41 10.60 14.32
N ARG A 32 -8.87 9.75 15.19
CA ARG A 32 -7.56 9.11 15.03
C ARG A 32 -7.68 7.93 14.07
N VAL A 33 -6.83 7.89 13.07
CA VAL A 33 -6.87 6.92 11.97
C VAL A 33 -5.53 6.20 11.86
N LEU A 34 -5.58 4.87 11.91
CA LEU A 34 -4.45 3.99 11.59
C LEU A 34 -4.58 3.57 10.11
N LEU A 35 -3.56 3.84 9.31
CA LEU A 35 -3.51 3.36 7.93
C LEU A 35 -2.84 1.99 7.87
N ILE A 36 -3.46 1.07 7.14
CA ILE A 36 -3.00 -0.32 7.01
C ILE A 36 -2.89 -0.66 5.52
N GLU A 37 -1.75 -1.22 5.10
CA GLU A 37 -1.54 -1.76 3.75
C GLU A 37 -0.95 -3.17 3.86
N ASP A 38 -1.24 -4.03 2.89
CA ASP A 38 -0.64 -5.35 2.81
C ASP A 38 0.85 -5.26 2.42
N ILE A 39 1.18 -4.48 1.40
CA ILE A 39 2.53 -4.37 0.88
C ILE A 39 2.88 -2.95 0.46
N VAL A 40 4.03 -2.48 0.94
CA VAL A 40 4.60 -1.20 0.50
C VAL A 40 5.78 -1.47 -0.43
N THR A 41 5.72 -0.93 -1.64
CA THR A 41 6.86 -0.84 -2.56
C THR A 41 7.46 0.56 -2.54
N THR A 42 6.76 1.53 -3.14
CA THR A 42 7.13 2.96 -3.10
C THR A 42 6.39 3.71 -2.00
N GLY A 43 5.24 3.18 -1.55
CA GLY A 43 4.36 3.81 -0.56
C GLY A 43 3.41 4.87 -1.13
N GLY A 44 3.42 5.12 -2.44
CA GLY A 44 2.61 6.18 -3.05
C GLY A 44 1.10 6.03 -2.80
N SER A 45 0.58 4.81 -2.78
CA SER A 45 -0.86 4.56 -2.53
C SER A 45 -1.28 4.90 -1.10
N ILE A 46 -0.55 4.42 -0.09
CA ILE A 46 -0.89 4.70 1.31
C ILE A 46 -0.66 6.17 1.70
N ILE A 47 0.27 6.87 1.04
CA ILE A 47 0.43 8.33 1.20
C ILE A 47 -0.79 9.09 0.65
N LYS A 48 -1.27 8.74 -0.54
CA LYS A 48 -2.51 9.33 -1.09
C LYS A 48 -3.72 9.06 -0.19
N ALA A 49 -3.80 7.86 0.42
CA ALA A 49 -4.83 7.56 1.41
C ALA A 49 -4.69 8.45 2.67
N ALA A 50 -3.46 8.70 3.14
CA ALA A 50 -3.20 9.61 4.25
C ALA A 50 -3.63 11.05 3.95
N GLU A 51 -3.35 11.54 2.74
CA GLU A 51 -3.79 12.85 2.27
C GLU A 51 -5.31 12.96 2.25
N ALA A 52 -6.02 11.94 1.75
CA ALA A 52 -7.48 11.89 1.74
C ALA A 52 -8.08 11.92 3.17
N VAL A 53 -7.50 11.16 4.11
CA VAL A 53 -7.91 11.18 5.52
C VAL A 53 -7.73 12.58 6.12
N ARG A 54 -6.56 13.19 5.90
CA ARG A 54 -6.24 14.53 6.42
C ARG A 54 -7.14 15.61 5.83
N ALA A 55 -7.40 15.56 4.52
CA ALA A 55 -8.30 16.47 3.83
C ALA A 55 -9.74 16.38 4.38
N ALA A 56 -10.17 15.19 4.82
CA ALA A 56 -11.45 14.98 5.50
C ALA A 56 -11.43 15.35 7.00
N GLY A 57 -10.32 15.88 7.52
CA GLY A 57 -10.17 16.33 8.90
C GLY A 57 -9.83 15.22 9.91
N GLY A 58 -9.39 14.05 9.43
CA GLY A 58 -8.88 12.97 10.28
C GLY A 58 -7.40 13.14 10.63
N GLU A 59 -7.00 12.55 11.75
CA GLU A 59 -5.62 12.54 12.23
C GLU A 59 -4.99 11.16 11.92
N VAL A 60 -4.04 11.12 11.00
CA VAL A 60 -3.27 9.88 10.73
C VAL A 60 -2.24 9.71 11.84
N VAL A 61 -2.43 8.71 12.69
CA VAL A 61 -1.61 8.51 13.90
C VAL A 61 -0.48 7.51 13.73
N ALA A 62 -0.59 6.60 12.77
CA ALA A 62 0.43 5.62 12.43
C ALA A 62 0.13 4.92 11.09
N PHE A 63 1.14 4.22 10.59
CA PHE A 63 1.11 3.33 9.44
C PHE A 63 1.50 1.91 9.90
N ALA A 64 0.70 0.91 9.55
CA ALA A 64 0.98 -0.49 9.83
C ALA A 64 0.98 -1.31 8.55
N ILE A 65 2.09 -1.97 8.22
CA ILE A 65 2.27 -2.69 6.96
C ILE A 65 2.57 -4.16 7.24
N LEU A 66 2.02 -5.08 6.45
CA LEU A 66 2.42 -6.48 6.58
C LEU A 66 3.81 -6.71 5.97
N VAL A 67 4.06 -6.23 4.75
CA VAL A 67 5.34 -6.43 4.04
C VAL A 67 5.91 -5.11 3.51
N ASP A 68 7.08 -4.71 4.01
CA ASP A 68 7.87 -3.61 3.45
C ASP A 68 8.86 -4.12 2.40
N ARG A 69 8.56 -3.87 1.11
CA ARG A 69 9.48 -4.08 -0.03
C ARG A 69 10.23 -2.83 -0.45
N SER A 70 10.03 -1.71 0.25
CA SER A 70 10.83 -0.51 0.04
C SER A 70 12.25 -0.66 0.61
N SER A 71 12.51 -1.74 1.36
CA SER A 71 13.80 -1.98 2.02
C SER A 71 14.18 -0.80 2.94
N GLY A 72 13.20 -0.29 3.70
CA GLY A 72 13.39 0.86 4.60
C GLY A 72 13.48 2.23 3.92
N ARG A 73 13.25 2.33 2.61
CA ARG A 73 13.20 3.61 1.89
C ARG A 73 11.89 4.36 2.16
N PHE A 74 10.80 3.65 2.41
CA PHE A 74 9.54 4.26 2.78
C PHE A 74 9.61 4.76 4.22
N LYS A 75 9.50 6.08 4.40
CA LYS A 75 9.54 6.78 5.69
C LYS A 75 8.39 7.78 5.74
N PRO A 76 7.22 7.40 6.26
CA PRO A 76 6.10 8.33 6.36
C PRO A 76 6.32 9.35 7.48
N ASP A 77 5.43 10.34 7.54
CA ASP A 77 5.44 11.46 8.48
C ASP A 77 4.79 11.14 9.85
N ALA A 78 4.51 9.88 10.12
CA ALA A 78 3.98 9.38 11.39
C ALA A 78 4.64 8.03 11.74
N PRO A 79 4.50 7.52 12.98
CA PRO A 79 5.00 6.21 13.36
C PRO A 79 4.64 5.13 12.34
N PHE A 80 5.61 4.28 12.04
CA PHE A 80 5.51 3.26 11.00
C PHE A 80 6.03 1.95 11.55
N GLU A 81 5.24 0.90 11.37
CA GLU A 81 5.62 -0.46 11.72
C GLU A 81 5.34 -1.40 10.55
N ALA A 82 6.31 -2.25 10.23
CA ALA A 82 6.16 -3.33 9.27
C ALA A 82 6.36 -4.68 9.95
N LEU A 83 5.52 -5.67 9.65
CA LEU A 83 5.68 -7.02 10.20
C LEU A 83 6.94 -7.71 9.65
N ILE A 84 7.25 -7.50 8.37
CA ILE A 84 8.49 -7.97 7.76
C ILE A 84 9.01 -6.95 6.74
N THR A 85 10.32 -6.75 6.71
CA THR A 85 11.02 -6.02 5.64
C THR A 85 11.74 -7.01 4.74
N LEU A 86 11.46 -6.94 3.45
CA LEU A 86 12.07 -7.79 2.44
C LEU A 86 12.88 -6.94 1.46
N GLU A 87 14.15 -7.27 1.33
CA GLU A 87 14.98 -6.78 0.25
C GLU A 87 14.87 -7.75 -0.93
N ILE A 88 14.25 -7.27 -2.02
CA ILE A 88 14.08 -8.05 -3.25
C ILE A 88 14.74 -7.28 -4.37
N GLU A 89 15.78 -7.88 -4.93
CA GLU A 89 16.50 -7.32 -6.06
C GLU A 89 15.58 -7.23 -7.29
N SER A 90 15.57 -6.06 -7.92
CA SER A 90 14.78 -5.78 -9.11
C SER A 90 15.71 -5.52 -10.27
N PHE A 91 15.57 -6.30 -11.34
CA PHE A 91 16.37 -6.18 -12.54
C PHE A 91 15.57 -5.51 -13.64
N GLN A 92 16.23 -4.68 -14.44
CA GLN A 92 15.62 -4.15 -15.66
C GLN A 92 15.54 -5.27 -16.71
N PRO A 93 14.53 -5.29 -17.59
CA PRO A 93 14.39 -6.32 -18.61
C PRO A 93 15.61 -6.48 -19.53
N ASP A 94 16.36 -5.42 -19.74
CA ASP A 94 17.58 -5.35 -20.55
C ASP A 94 18.88 -5.62 -19.74
N ASN A 95 18.77 -5.82 -18.43
CA ASN A 95 19.89 -6.06 -17.53
C ASN A 95 19.58 -7.19 -16.55
N LEU A 96 19.30 -8.38 -17.09
CA LEU A 96 19.04 -9.59 -16.32
C LEU A 96 20.33 -10.42 -16.15
N PRO A 97 20.56 -11.03 -14.98
CA PRO A 97 21.56 -12.08 -14.85
C PRO A 97 21.29 -13.24 -15.82
N ASP A 98 22.34 -13.86 -16.35
CA ASP A 98 22.23 -14.97 -17.33
C ASP A 98 21.33 -16.12 -16.87
N TRP A 99 21.30 -16.40 -15.56
CA TRP A 99 20.44 -17.44 -15.00
C TRP A 99 18.97 -17.04 -15.00
N LEU A 100 18.67 -15.76 -14.76
CA LEU A 100 17.31 -15.23 -14.69
C LEU A 100 16.71 -15.07 -16.10
N ALA A 101 17.53 -14.65 -17.08
CA ALA A 101 17.14 -14.53 -18.48
C ALA A 101 16.66 -15.86 -19.11
N LYS A 102 17.04 -17.00 -18.53
CA LYS A 102 16.66 -18.35 -18.99
C LYS A 102 15.34 -18.82 -18.39
N ILE A 103 14.80 -18.13 -17.39
CA ILE A 103 13.54 -18.51 -16.74
C ILE A 103 12.38 -17.92 -17.56
N PRO A 104 11.44 -18.74 -18.08
CA PRO A 104 10.29 -18.23 -18.80
C PRO A 104 9.47 -17.26 -17.95
N ILE A 105 9.16 -16.07 -18.49
CA ILE A 105 8.28 -15.11 -17.83
C ILE A 105 6.90 -15.75 -17.71
N ARG A 106 6.37 -15.76 -16.48
CA ARG A 106 4.99 -16.15 -16.21
C ARG A 106 4.29 -14.96 -15.57
N GLU A 107 3.31 -14.39 -16.25
CA GLU A 107 2.43 -13.37 -15.68
C GLU A 107 1.37 -14.03 -14.78
N PRO A 108 1.29 -13.71 -13.49
CA PRO A 108 0.17 -14.13 -12.65
C PRO A 108 -1.04 -13.22 -12.91
N GLY A 109 -2.13 -13.76 -13.44
CA GLY A 109 -3.41 -13.03 -13.56
C GLY A 109 -4.17 -13.22 -14.89
N SER A 110 -5.50 -13.11 -14.82
CA SER A 110 -6.50 -13.52 -15.82
C SER A 110 -6.57 -12.71 -17.12
N LYS A 111 -5.55 -11.92 -17.48
CA LYS A 111 -5.57 -11.14 -18.73
C LYS A 111 -5.45 -12.01 -20.00
N HIS A 112 -5.26 -13.32 -19.85
CA HIS A 112 -5.09 -14.30 -20.93
C HIS A 112 -5.97 -15.55 -20.80
N ALA A 113 -7.06 -15.53 -20.00
CA ALA A 113 -8.08 -16.57 -20.06
C ALA A 113 -9.02 -16.29 -21.24
N GLY A 114 -8.50 -16.44 -22.47
CA GLY A 114 -9.20 -16.13 -23.70
C GLY A 114 -8.42 -16.65 -24.90
N ASN A 115 -8.51 -17.96 -25.12
CA ASN A 115 -8.65 -18.62 -26.41
C ASN A 115 -9.08 -20.07 -26.17
#